data_AF-A0A850Z154-F1
#
_entry.id   AF-A0A850Z154-F1
#
_cell.length_a   1.000
_cell.length_b   1.000
_cell.length_c   1.000
_cell.angle_alpha   90.00
_cell.angle_beta   90.00
_cell.angle_gamma   90.00
#
_symmetry.space_group_name_H-M   'P 1'
#
loop_
_entity.id
_entity.type
_entity.pdbx_description
1 polymer ?
#
loop_
_entity_poly.entity_id
_entity_poly.type
_entity_poly.pdbx_seq_one_letter_code
_entity_poly.pdbx_strand_id
1 'polypeptide(L)'
;LVHCPSLVLQTKGELVAGKETSVIVEFTNPLKQTLENVTLRLEGPGLLRTIKKQFGRIPMNSTLTWEVKFAPMRPGLRKLIA
;
A
#
# COMPACT_ATOMS: atom_id res chain seq x y z
N LEU A 1 -8.29 22.94 -8.44
CA LEU A 1 -7.29 21.93 -8.05
C LEU A 1 -7.97 20.57 -8.04
N VAL A 2 -7.50 19.62 -8.85
CA VAL A 2 -8.00 18.24 -8.82
C VAL A 2 -7.44 17.58 -7.57
N HIS A 3 -8.30 17.20 -6.63
CA HIS A 3 -7.90 16.47 -5.43
C HIS A 3 -7.62 15.01 -5.81
N CYS A 4 -6.36 14.60 -5.77
CA CYS A 4 -6.00 13.18 -5.94
C CYS A 4 -6.19 12.48 -4.59
N PRO A 5 -6.93 11.36 -4.53
CA PRO A 5 -7.05 10.58 -3.31
C PRO A 5 -5.69 10.03 -2.87
N SER A 6 -5.44 10.08 -1.56
CA SER A 6 -4.21 9.56 -0.96
C SER A 6 -4.36 8.10 -0.57
N LEU A 7 -3.26 7.36 -0.64
CA LEU A 7 -3.12 6.05 -0.02
C LEU A 7 -2.55 6.22 1.39
N VAL A 8 -3.08 5.48 2.36
CA VAL A 8 -2.57 5.46 3.73
C VAL A 8 -1.72 4.21 3.92
N LEU A 9 -0.52 4.39 4.46
CA LEU A 9 0.42 3.31 4.77
C LEU A 9 0.65 3.23 6.27
N GLN A 10 0.46 2.04 6.86
CA GLN A 10 0.68 1.80 8.28
C GLN A 10 1.50 0.53 8.49
N THR A 11 2.70 0.66 9.05
CA THR A 11 3.55 -0.49 9.37
C THR A 11 3.16 -1.09 10.72
N LYS A 12 3.13 -2.41 10.82
CA LYS A 12 2.91 -3.14 12.08
C LYS A 12 4.22 -3.70 12.63
N GLY A 13 4.48 -3.44 13.90
CA GLY A 13 5.67 -3.93 14.59
C GLY A 13 6.94 -3.20 14.18
N GLU A 14 8.08 -3.78 14.57
CA GLU A 14 9.39 -3.17 14.33
C GLU A 14 9.89 -3.41 12.91
N LEU A 15 10.43 -2.35 12.29
CA LEU A 15 11.08 -2.41 10.98
C LEU A 15 12.57 -2.75 11.14
N VAL A 16 12.87 -4.03 11.31
CA VAL A 16 14.25 -4.54 11.43
C VAL A 16 14.67 -5.25 10.15
N ALA A 17 15.87 -4.94 9.64
CA ALA A 17 16.40 -5.61 8.45
C ALA A 17 16.45 -7.14 8.65
N GLY A 18 15.92 -7.89 7.69
CA GLY A 18 15.85 -9.35 7.72
C GLY A 18 14.73 -9.95 8.59
N LYS A 19 13.97 -9.16 9.36
CA LYS A 19 12.85 -9.64 10.20
C LYS A 19 11.53 -9.45 9.45
N GLU A 20 10.65 -10.47 9.49
CA GLU A 20 9.29 -10.34 8.93
C GLU A 20 8.51 -9.26 9.68
N THR A 21 7.86 -8.39 8.91
CA THR A 21 6.95 -7.32 9.35
C THR A 21 5.82 -7.22 8.33
N SER A 22 4.83 -6.36 8.60
CA SER A 22 3.77 -6.07 7.64
C SER A 22 3.48 -4.58 7.52
N VAL A 23 2.95 -4.20 6.36
CA VAL A 23 2.35 -2.89 6.13
C VAL A 23 0.92 -3.06 5.65
N ILE A 24 0.01 -2.27 6.21
CA ILE A 24 -1.34 -2.09 5.70
C ILE A 24 -1.32 -0.92 4.71
N VAL A 25 -1.85 -1.17 3.52
CA VAL A 25 -2.21 -0.14 2.53
C VAL A 25 -3.72 0.05 2.57
N GLU A 26 -4.19 1.27 2.78
CA GLU A 26 -5.61 1.61 2.75
C GLU A 26 -5.91 2.61 1.63
N PHE A 27 -7.01 2.36 0.93
CA PHE A 27 -7.51 3.21 -0.14
C PHE A 27 -9.02 3.36 -0.03
N THR A 28 -9.51 4.59 0.03
CA THR A 28 -10.93 4.89 -0.08
C THR A 28 -11.23 5.42 -1.48
N ASN A 29 -12.17 4.78 -2.19
CA ASN A 29 -12.64 5.28 -3.47
C ASN A 29 -13.45 6.57 -3.27
N PRO A 30 -12.96 7.76 -3.67
CA PRO A 30 -13.67 9.01 -3.42
C PRO A 30 -14.77 9.28 -4.47
N LEU A 31 -14.86 8.45 -5.51
CA LEU A 31 -15.78 8.69 -6.62
C LEU A 31 -17.18 8.17 -6.29
N LYS A 32 -18.19 8.83 -6.86
CA LYS A 32 -19.60 8.41 -6.81
C LYS A 32 -19.91 7.26 -7.80
N GLN A 33 -18.91 6.46 -8.14
CA GLN A 33 -19.01 5.31 -9.03
C GLN A 33 -18.08 4.20 -8.57
N THR A 34 -18.37 2.97 -9.02
CA THR A 34 -17.46 1.83 -8.80
C THR A 34 -16.22 2.00 -9.67
N LEU A 35 -15.04 1.79 -9.08
CA LEU A 35 -13.79 1.62 -9.83
C LEU A 35 -13.65 0.16 -10.23
N GLU A 36 -13.19 -0.09 -11.46
CA GLU A 36 -12.96 -1.44 -11.97
C GLU A 36 -11.50 -1.63 -12.37
N ASN A 37 -11.00 -2.86 -12.26
CA ASN A 37 -9.64 -3.24 -12.65
C ASN A 37 -8.54 -2.39 -12.00
N VAL A 38 -8.69 -2.10 -10.71
CA VAL A 38 -7.77 -1.25 -9.95
C VAL A 38 -6.51 -2.04 -9.64
N THR A 39 -5.34 -1.45 -9.87
CA THR A 39 -4.05 -2.02 -9.44
C THR A 39 -3.42 -1.11 -8.40
N LEU A 40 -3.17 -1.65 -7.21
CA LEU A 40 -2.31 -0.99 -6.22
C LEU A 40 -0.89 -1.51 -6.37
N ARG A 41 0.08 -0.61 -6.24
CA ARG A 41 1.52 -0.90 -6.24
C ARG A 41 2.08 -0.48 -4.89
N LEU A 42 3.04 -1.23 -4.39
CA LEU A 42 3.80 -0.87 -3.20
C LEU A 42 5.27 -1.13 -3.46
N GLU A 43 6.12 -0.18 -3.09
CA GLU A 43 7.57 -0.33 -3.21
C GLU A 43 8.33 0.47 -2.17
N GLY A 44 9.59 0.08 -1.96
CA GLY A 44 10.50 0.81 -1.09
C GLY A 44 11.93 0.36 -1.32
N PRO A 45 12.81 1.19 -1.91
CA PRO A 45 14.20 0.83 -2.14
C PRO A 45 14.89 0.41 -0.83
N GLY A 46 15.38 -0.84 -0.79
CA GLY A 46 15.97 -1.42 0.42
C GLY A 46 14.97 -1.91 1.48
N LEU A 47 13.67 -1.81 1.23
CA LEU A 47 12.60 -2.38 2.06
C LEU A 47 11.98 -3.60 1.37
N LEU A 48 11.44 -3.42 0.16
CA LEU A 48 10.85 -4.47 -0.66
C LEU A 48 10.96 -4.15 -2.15
N ARG A 49 11.02 -5.21 -2.97
CA ARG A 49 10.83 -5.09 -4.43
C ARG A 49 9.37 -4.70 -4.69
N THR A 50 9.09 -4.07 -5.82
CA THR A 50 7.73 -3.68 -6.21
C THR A 50 6.76 -4.87 -6.13
N ILE A 51 5.68 -4.70 -5.37
CA ILE A 51 4.57 -5.64 -5.28
C ILE A 51 3.35 -4.97 -5.89
N LYS A 52 2.56 -5.74 -6.64
CA LYS A 52 1.29 -5.27 -7.24
C LYS A 52 0.16 -6.18 -6.80
N LYS A 53 -1.02 -5.60 -6.59
CA LYS A 53 -2.25 -6.36 -6.38
C LYS A 53 -3.39 -5.74 -7.19
N GLN A 54 -4.08 -6.60 -7.93
CA GLN A 54 -5.25 -6.23 -8.71
C GLN A 54 -6.52 -6.46 -7.89
N PHE A 55 -7.45 -5.52 -8.00
CA PHE A 55 -8.78 -5.55 -7.41
C PHE A 55 -9.81 -5.37 -8.52
N GLY A 56 -10.76 -6.31 -8.60
CA GLY A 56 -11.75 -6.33 -9.67
C GLY A 56 -12.68 -5.13 -9.61
N ARG A 57 -13.29 -4.88 -8.45
CA ARG A 57 -14.25 -3.78 -8.23
C ARG A 57 -14.03 -3.14 -6.87
N ILE A 58 -14.05 -1.81 -6.80
CA ILE A 58 -14.06 -1.03 -5.57
C ILE A 58 -15.32 -0.14 -5.60
N PRO A 59 -16.38 -0.48 -4.85
CA PRO A 59 -17.60 0.31 -4.80
C PRO A 59 -17.38 1.79 -4.44
N MET A 60 -18.35 2.64 -4.77
CA MET A 60 -18.32 4.07 -4.42
C MET A 60 -18.18 4.25 -2.90
N ASN A 61 -17.33 5.20 -2.48
CA ASN A 61 -17.08 5.53 -1.07
C ASN A 61 -16.63 4.35 -0.18
N SER A 62 -16.24 3.22 -0.77
CA SER A 62 -15.76 2.06 -0.02
C SER A 62 -14.26 2.14 0.22
N THR A 63 -13.84 1.58 1.35
CA THR A 63 -12.43 1.44 1.72
C THR A 63 -11.96 0.02 1.47
N LEU A 64 -10.87 -0.08 0.74
CA LEU A 64 -10.09 -1.28 0.54
C LEU A 64 -8.89 -1.29 1.49
N THR A 65 -8.60 -2.47 2.04
CA THR A 65 -7.41 -2.72 2.87
C THR A 65 -6.58 -3.83 2.25
N TRP A 66 -5.27 -3.62 2.14
CA TRP A 66 -4.31 -4.61 1.64
C TRP A 66 -3.12 -4.73 2.58
N GLU A 67 -3.01 -5.88 3.27
CA GLU A 67 -1.83 -6.21 4.06
C GLU A 67 -0.75 -6.88 3.21
N VAL A 68 0.49 -6.40 3.35
CA VAL A 68 1.69 -6.93 2.71
C VAL A 68 2.68 -7.33 3.78
N LYS A 69 3.04 -8.61 3.80
CA LYS A 69 4.17 -9.11 4.59
C LYS A 69 5.47 -8.98 3.82
N PHE A 70 6.52 -8.51 4.48
CA PHE A 70 7.85 -8.38 3.89
C PHE A 70 8.95 -8.40 4.96
N ALA A 71 10.19 -8.58 4.55
CA ALA A 71 11.36 -8.40 5.40
C ALA A 71 12.24 -7.27 4.80
N PRO A 72 12.48 -6.16 5.52
CA PRO A 72 13.32 -5.07 5.05
C PRO A 72 14.71 -5.57 4.66
N MET A 73 15.24 -5.12 3.52
CA MET A 73 16.51 -5.63 2.98
C MET A 73 17.73 -4.87 3.52
N ARG A 74 17.58 -3.59 3.87
CA ARG A 74 18.69 -2.71 4.29
C ARG A 74 18.28 -1.81 5.46
N PRO A 75 19.16 -1.64 6.46
CA PRO A 75 18.90 -0.74 7.59
C PRO A 75 18.91 0.75 7.16
N GLY A 76 18.55 1.63 8.10
CA GLY A 76 18.57 3.09 7.97
C GLY A 76 17.22 3.71 7.59
N LEU A 77 17.19 5.04 7.48
CA LEU A 77 15.98 5.78 7.08
C LEU A 77 15.60 5.45 5.64
N ARG A 78 14.37 5.00 5.44
CA ARG A 78 13.83 4.48 4.18
C ARG A 78 12.38 4.93 4.02
N LYS A 79 11.86 4.84 2.80
CA LYS A 79 10.49 5.26 2.46
C LYS A 79 9.75 4.14 1.72
N LEU A 80 8.50 3.94 2.10
CA LEU A 80 7.51 3.20 1.32
C LEU A 80 6.73 4.15 0.42
N ILE A 81 6.40 3.70 -0.77
CA ILE A 81 5.67 4.44 -1.81
C ILE A 81 4.58 3.52 -2.34
N ALA A 82 3.37 4.05 -2.44
CA ALA A 82 2.21 3.39 -3.03
C ALA A 82 1.46 4.35 -3.95
#